data_AF-A0A957ZEX0-F1
#
_entry.id   AF-A0A957ZEX0-F1
#
_cell.length_a   1.000
_cell.length_b   1.000
_cell.length_c   1.000
_cell.angle_alpha   90.00
_cell.angle_beta   90.00
_cell.angle_gamma   90.00
#
_symmetry.space_group_name_H-M   'P 1'
#
loop_
_entity.id
_entity.type
_entity.pdbx_description
1 polymer ?
#
loop_
_entity_poly.entity_id
_entity_poly.type
_entity_poly.pdbx_seq_one_letter_code
_entity_poly.pdbx_strand_id
1 'polypeptide(L)'
;ALPTQELDAAQALCIPFASTWQNHQEARAWALQTLRNRTVAAVDGSQITPTGEYSVPIGAMQIGWFVNEHREGGSYEKDVYFEVMAPQEVVDDESTNMESGQPDRRVNLLRFVRECQKLCELMVRSEHLPMLEKPLCFFDGSFIISFAGQMRPNLATPYISAIIQLLDCSKRTRVPLVGFVDDSHSRDLVTLIGHITQRHDGRATGDAAMLHGHLPATWGVRTPFFACAREDGLSKEERAPFYTETVFTYMRLTSERPPARIEMPIWILEDGRAEEIMDLVRAECVVGAGYPYAIETADALAVISQQDRQRFYALFEQFAQRQEIDFTRTRKAASKRVRR
;
A
#
# COMPACT_ATOMS: atom_id res chain seq x y z
N ALA A 1 14.49 -9.35 -11.23
CA ALA A 1 13.20 -9.73 -11.86
C ALA A 1 13.40 -10.99 -12.69
N LEU A 2 12.42 -11.89 -12.74
CA LEU A 2 12.41 -13.02 -13.67
C LEU A 2 11.25 -12.86 -14.66
N PRO A 3 11.47 -13.12 -15.97
CA PRO A 3 10.41 -13.02 -16.96
C PRO A 3 9.34 -14.08 -16.73
N THR A 4 8.09 -13.73 -17.03
CA THR A 4 6.98 -14.68 -17.13
C THR A 4 6.69 -14.99 -18.60
N GLN A 5 5.77 -15.92 -18.88
CA GLN A 5 5.35 -16.25 -20.25
C GLN A 5 4.75 -15.05 -21.01
N GLU A 6 4.25 -14.03 -20.31
CA GLU A 6 3.76 -12.82 -20.97
C GLU A 6 4.85 -12.07 -21.74
N LEU A 7 6.13 -12.25 -21.39
CA LEU A 7 7.22 -11.59 -22.11
C LEU A 7 7.25 -12.02 -23.58
N ASP A 8 6.94 -13.28 -23.87
CA ASP A 8 6.92 -13.82 -25.24
C ASP A 8 5.78 -13.23 -26.07
N ALA A 9 4.69 -12.82 -25.42
CA ALA A 9 3.56 -12.14 -26.04
C ALA A 9 3.78 -10.61 -26.19
N ALA A 10 4.82 -10.07 -25.57
CA ALA A 10 5.06 -8.64 -25.49
C ALA A 10 5.83 -8.12 -26.70
N GLN A 11 5.43 -6.94 -27.19
CA GLN A 11 6.22 -6.22 -28.18
C GLN A 11 6.92 -5.04 -27.51
N ALA A 12 8.25 -5.02 -27.51
CA ALA A 12 9.05 -3.97 -26.86
C ALA A 12 8.63 -3.72 -25.40
N LEU A 13 8.52 -4.79 -24.60
CA LEU A 13 8.06 -4.76 -23.21
C LEU A 13 6.66 -4.15 -23.01
N CYS A 14 5.82 -4.11 -24.05
CA CYS A 14 4.49 -3.56 -24.00
C CYS A 14 3.43 -4.63 -24.28
N ILE A 15 2.44 -4.70 -23.39
CA ILE A 15 1.16 -5.38 -23.57
C ILE A 15 0.12 -4.28 -23.81
N PRO A 16 -0.53 -4.26 -24.99
CA PRO A 16 -1.51 -3.24 -25.32
C PRO A 16 -2.78 -3.42 -24.48
N PHE A 17 -3.44 -2.30 -24.19
CA PHE A 17 -4.78 -2.33 -23.64
C PHE A 17 -5.80 -2.50 -24.77
N ALA A 18 -6.71 -3.45 -24.62
CA ALA A 18 -7.66 -3.81 -25.68
C ALA A 18 -8.74 -2.74 -25.92
N SER A 19 -9.09 -1.96 -24.90
CA SER A 19 -10.11 -0.92 -25.03
C SER A 19 -9.51 0.41 -25.47
N THR A 20 -10.25 1.15 -26.29
CA THR A 20 -9.88 2.50 -26.73
C THR A 20 -11.09 3.42 -26.58
N TRP A 21 -10.84 4.67 -26.22
CA TRP A 21 -11.87 5.66 -25.98
C TRP A 21 -11.42 7.02 -26.50
N GLN A 22 -12.36 7.85 -26.94
CA GLN A 22 -12.08 9.17 -27.49
C GLN A 22 -12.20 10.29 -26.45
N ASN A 23 -12.90 10.03 -25.33
CA ASN A 23 -13.19 11.04 -24.32
C ASN A 23 -13.41 10.40 -22.93
N HIS A 24 -13.46 11.26 -21.90
CA HIS A 24 -13.67 10.82 -20.52
C HIS A 24 -15.04 10.17 -20.26
N GLN A 25 -16.07 10.50 -21.05
CA GLN A 25 -17.40 9.91 -20.89
C GLN A 25 -17.40 8.43 -21.30
N GLU A 26 -16.77 8.11 -22.43
CA GLU A 26 -16.57 6.73 -22.89
C GLU A 26 -15.70 5.93 -21.91
N ALA A 27 -14.61 6.51 -21.42
CA ALA A 27 -13.76 5.86 -20.42
C ALA A 27 -14.56 5.53 -19.14
N ARG A 28 -15.36 6.49 -18.64
CA ARG A 28 -16.22 6.27 -17.45
C ARG A 28 -17.33 5.25 -17.71
N ALA A 29 -17.91 5.23 -18.91
CA ALA A 29 -18.90 4.22 -19.28
C ALA A 29 -18.29 2.81 -19.29
N TRP A 30 -17.08 2.67 -19.84
CA TRP A 30 -16.31 1.44 -19.77
C TRP A 30 -16.01 1.04 -18.31
N ALA A 31 -15.52 1.95 -17.49
CA ALA A 31 -15.21 1.68 -16.09
C ALA A 31 -16.45 1.24 -15.30
N LEU A 32 -17.60 1.90 -15.51
CA LEU A 32 -18.87 1.53 -14.92
C LEU A 32 -19.30 0.11 -15.32
N GLN A 33 -19.13 -0.26 -16.60
CA GLN A 33 -19.45 -1.60 -17.08
C GLN A 33 -18.52 -2.66 -16.47
N THR A 34 -17.21 -2.37 -16.42
CA THR A 34 -16.18 -3.26 -15.88
C THR A 34 -16.37 -3.50 -14.38
N LEU A 35 -16.71 -2.45 -13.62
CA LEU A 35 -16.91 -2.53 -12.17
C LEU A 35 -18.29 -3.04 -11.77
N ARG A 36 -19.27 -3.12 -12.68
CA ARG A 36 -20.65 -3.46 -12.32
C ARG A 36 -20.74 -4.79 -11.58
N ASN A 37 -21.33 -4.77 -10.38
CA ASN A 37 -21.43 -5.93 -9.47
C ASN A 37 -20.08 -6.55 -9.08
N ARG A 38 -18.99 -5.79 -9.18
CA ARG A 38 -17.65 -6.20 -8.74
C ARG A 38 -17.30 -5.43 -7.47
N THR A 39 -17.17 -6.14 -6.37
CA THR A 39 -16.79 -5.51 -5.11
C THR A 39 -15.32 -5.09 -5.16
N VAL A 40 -15.02 -3.87 -4.74
CA VAL A 40 -13.67 -3.36 -4.54
C VAL A 40 -13.53 -2.93 -3.08
N ALA A 41 -12.39 -3.22 -2.47
CA ALA A 41 -12.08 -2.81 -1.12
C ALA A 41 -10.67 -2.22 -1.03
N ALA A 42 -10.47 -1.24 -0.15
CA ALA A 42 -9.16 -0.69 0.18
C ALA A 42 -9.09 -0.33 1.67
N VAL A 43 -7.87 -0.32 2.21
CA VAL A 43 -7.57 0.03 3.59
C VAL A 43 -6.38 0.96 3.60
N ASP A 44 -6.44 2.00 4.43
CA ASP A 44 -5.30 2.88 4.71
C ASP A 44 -5.32 3.30 6.19
N GLY A 45 -4.22 3.86 6.66
CA GLY A 45 -4.02 4.25 8.04
C GLY A 45 -3.39 5.63 8.20
N SER A 46 -3.79 6.33 9.26
CA SER A 46 -3.10 7.53 9.73
C SER A 46 -2.76 7.41 11.21
N GLN A 47 -1.86 8.25 11.70
CA GLN A 47 -1.30 8.10 13.03
C GLN A 47 -0.96 9.43 13.72
N ILE A 48 -1.09 9.42 15.03
CA ILE A 48 -0.54 10.40 15.96
C ILE A 48 0.72 9.77 16.56
N THR A 49 1.88 10.33 16.25
CA THR A 49 3.12 9.89 16.87
C THR A 49 3.38 10.65 18.17
N PRO A 50 4.06 10.02 19.14
CA PRO A 50 4.49 10.69 20.35
C PRO A 50 5.35 11.92 20.04
N THR A 51 5.05 13.03 20.69
CA THR A 51 5.81 14.27 20.54
C THR A 51 6.45 14.66 21.87
N GLY A 52 7.61 15.32 21.82
CA GLY A 52 8.25 15.91 23.01
C GLY A 52 7.50 17.13 23.59
N GLU A 53 6.29 17.42 23.10
CA GLU A 53 5.45 18.50 23.61
C GLU A 53 4.71 18.13 24.90
N TYR A 54 4.62 16.84 25.22
CA TYR A 54 3.91 16.32 26.39
C TYR A 54 4.84 15.45 27.25
N SER A 55 4.58 15.40 28.56
CA SER A 55 5.35 14.60 29.53
C SER A 55 5.21 13.09 29.32
N VAL A 56 4.07 12.64 28.78
CA VAL A 56 3.76 11.23 28.54
C VAL A 56 3.80 10.95 27.03
N PRO A 57 4.64 10.01 26.56
CA PRO A 57 4.69 9.64 25.15
C PRO A 57 3.49 8.75 24.82
N ILE A 58 2.49 9.32 24.16
CA ILE A 58 1.30 8.59 23.69
C ILE A 58 1.23 8.63 22.17
N GLY A 59 0.83 7.50 21.60
CA GLY A 59 0.52 7.38 20.18
C GLY A 59 -0.95 7.07 19.96
N ALA A 60 -1.42 7.26 18.73
CA ALA A 60 -2.69 6.72 18.30
C ALA A 60 -2.61 6.39 16.80
N MET A 61 -3.46 5.49 16.35
CA MET A 61 -3.63 5.19 14.93
C MET A 61 -5.11 5.08 14.59
N GLN A 62 -5.43 5.42 13.35
CA GLN A 62 -6.74 5.27 12.76
C GLN A 62 -6.59 4.48 11.47
N ILE A 63 -7.34 3.39 11.35
CA ILE A 63 -7.41 2.56 10.14
C ILE A 63 -8.76 2.84 9.49
N GLY A 64 -8.75 3.42 8.29
CA GLY A 64 -9.94 3.64 7.48
C GLY A 64 -10.06 2.57 6.41
N TRP A 65 -11.27 2.13 6.12
CA TRP A 65 -11.51 1.23 5.00
C TRP A 65 -12.74 1.63 4.21
N PHE A 66 -12.70 1.27 2.93
CA PHE A 66 -13.78 1.50 1.98
C PHE A 66 -14.10 0.21 1.25
N VAL A 67 -15.39 -0.13 1.15
CA VAL A 67 -15.87 -1.25 0.33
C VAL A 67 -17.00 -0.75 -0.57
N ASN A 68 -16.86 -0.98 -1.87
CA ASN A 68 -17.87 -0.62 -2.86
C ASN A 68 -18.27 -1.85 -3.68
N GLU A 69 -19.52 -2.28 -3.57
CA GLU A 69 -20.04 -3.43 -4.30
C GLU A 69 -20.32 -3.14 -5.78
N HIS A 70 -20.34 -1.85 -6.16
CA HIS A 70 -20.68 -1.39 -7.52
C HIS A 70 -22.01 -1.96 -8.04
N ARG A 71 -22.95 -2.20 -7.11
CA ARG A 71 -24.33 -2.58 -7.41
C ARG A 71 -25.15 -1.34 -7.71
N GLU A 72 -26.01 -1.43 -8.71
CA GLU A 72 -26.93 -0.35 -9.05
C GLU A 72 -27.90 -0.08 -7.88
N GLY A 73 -27.91 1.14 -7.37
CA GLY A 73 -28.64 1.49 -6.15
C GLY A 73 -28.12 0.84 -4.86
N GLY A 74 -26.95 0.19 -4.92
CA GLY A 74 -26.29 -0.41 -3.76
C GLY A 74 -25.67 0.62 -2.82
N SER A 75 -25.33 0.18 -1.62
CA SER A 75 -24.58 0.97 -0.63
C SER A 75 -23.08 0.70 -0.73
N TYR A 76 -22.29 1.63 -0.21
CA TYR A 76 -20.88 1.43 0.09
C TYR A 76 -20.67 1.39 1.61
N GLU A 77 -19.60 0.74 2.04
CA GLU A 77 -19.12 0.74 3.42
C GLU A 77 -17.99 1.76 3.56
N LYS A 78 -18.10 2.65 4.54
CA LYS A 78 -17.03 3.57 4.99
C LYS A 78 -16.99 3.52 6.49
N ASP A 79 -15.89 3.07 7.06
CA ASP A 79 -15.78 2.95 8.51
C ASP A 79 -14.32 3.08 8.94
N VAL A 80 -14.12 3.31 10.23
CA VAL A 80 -12.82 3.57 10.84
C VAL A 80 -12.65 2.81 12.14
N TYR A 81 -11.41 2.40 12.41
CA TYR A 81 -10.99 1.82 13.67
C TYR A 81 -9.92 2.72 14.29
N PHE A 82 -10.11 3.13 15.54
CA PHE A 82 -9.19 4.01 16.25
C PHE A 82 -8.62 3.31 17.49
N GLU A 83 -7.28 3.32 17.62
CA GLU A 83 -6.57 2.67 18.73
C GLU A 83 -5.56 3.64 19.34
N VAL A 84 -5.57 3.73 20.67
CA VAL A 84 -4.62 4.52 21.45
C VAL A 84 -3.52 3.60 21.94
N MET A 85 -2.27 4.04 21.80
CA MET A 85 -1.09 3.28 22.23
C MET A 85 -0.52 3.88 23.51
N ALA A 86 -0.35 3.02 24.52
CA ALA A 86 0.24 3.37 25.79
C ALA A 86 1.77 3.64 25.66
N PRO A 87 2.39 4.31 26.65
CA PRO A 87 3.83 4.59 26.64
C PRO A 87 4.72 3.35 26.40
N GLN A 88 4.39 2.21 27.01
CA GLN A 88 5.19 0.99 26.81
C GLN A 88 5.07 0.43 25.39
N GLU A 89 4.02 0.79 24.66
CA GLU A 89 3.77 0.32 23.28
C GLU A 89 4.45 1.21 22.23
N VAL A 90 4.86 2.42 22.60
CA VAL A 90 5.49 3.39 21.69
C VAL A 90 6.96 3.66 21.99
N VAL A 91 7.41 3.42 23.22
CA VAL A 91 8.82 3.55 23.62
C VAL A 91 9.55 2.22 23.42
N ASP A 92 10.78 2.27 22.91
CA ASP A 92 11.64 1.10 22.74
C ASP A 92 12.56 0.96 23.98
N ASP A 93 12.33 -0.05 24.82
CA ASP A 93 13.09 -0.27 26.07
C ASP A 93 14.60 -0.44 25.84
N GLU A 94 15.03 -0.84 24.65
CA GLU A 94 16.45 -1.02 24.29
C GLU A 94 17.14 0.26 23.80
N SER A 95 16.42 1.40 23.74
CA SER A 95 17.02 2.69 23.39
C SER A 95 17.64 3.36 24.62
N THR A 96 18.83 2.89 25.01
CA THR A 96 19.69 3.56 26.01
C THR A 96 20.11 4.99 25.61
N ASN A 97 19.82 5.41 24.37
CA ASN A 97 19.89 6.79 23.92
C ASN A 97 18.49 7.32 23.62
N MET A 98 17.96 8.15 24.51
CA MET A 98 16.73 8.95 24.29
C MET A 98 16.80 9.87 23.06
N GLU A 99 17.94 9.95 22.37
CA GLU A 99 18.12 10.71 21.12
C GLU A 99 17.91 9.89 19.83
N SER A 100 17.81 8.55 19.89
CA SER A 100 17.77 7.70 18.68
C SER A 100 16.72 6.59 18.63
N GLY A 101 16.00 6.32 19.72
CA GLY A 101 14.77 5.51 19.68
C GLY A 101 13.63 6.32 19.07
N GLN A 102 13.39 6.22 17.77
CA GLN A 102 12.34 6.97 17.05
C GLN A 102 10.96 6.38 17.38
N PRO A 103 10.13 6.97 18.27
CA PRO A 103 8.82 6.44 18.66
C PRO A 103 7.88 6.32 17.46
N ASP A 104 8.10 7.19 16.46
CA ASP A 104 7.44 7.17 15.15
C ASP A 104 7.50 5.79 14.48
N ARG A 105 8.60 5.04 14.61
CA ARG A 105 8.78 3.74 13.93
C ARG A 105 7.84 2.66 14.45
N ARG A 106 7.56 2.66 15.75
CA ARG A 106 6.71 1.64 16.38
C ARG A 106 5.24 1.88 16.06
N VAL A 107 4.82 3.14 16.08
CA VAL A 107 3.49 3.57 15.64
C VAL A 107 3.27 3.23 14.16
N ASN A 108 4.26 3.53 13.30
CA ASN A 108 4.20 3.19 11.88
C ASN A 108 4.11 1.67 11.66
N LEU A 109 4.86 0.89 12.44
CA LEU A 109 4.80 -0.56 12.37
C LEU A 109 3.43 -1.10 12.75
N LEU A 110 2.87 -0.63 13.88
CA LEU A 110 1.55 -1.06 14.32
C LEU A 110 0.48 -0.68 13.31
N ARG A 111 0.52 0.54 12.76
CA ARG A 111 -0.36 0.99 11.69
C ARG A 111 -0.31 0.03 10.49
N PHE A 112 0.89 -0.26 9.98
CA PHE A 112 1.08 -1.20 8.86
C PHE A 112 0.53 -2.59 9.16
N VAL A 113 0.80 -3.13 10.35
CA VAL A 113 0.27 -4.44 10.76
C VAL A 113 -1.25 -4.42 10.81
N ARG A 114 -1.87 -3.35 11.32
CA ARG A 114 -3.34 -3.21 11.39
C ARG A 114 -3.98 -3.03 10.01
N GLU A 115 -3.34 -2.31 9.08
CA GLU A 115 -3.76 -2.19 7.67
C GLU A 115 -3.84 -3.60 7.04
N CYS A 116 -2.77 -4.39 7.16
CA CYS A 116 -2.73 -5.78 6.67
C CYS A 116 -3.80 -6.67 7.34
N GLN A 117 -3.97 -6.56 8.66
CA GLN A 117 -4.97 -7.33 9.40
C GLN A 117 -6.40 -7.01 8.94
N LYS A 118 -6.71 -5.74 8.72
CA LYS A 118 -8.04 -5.32 8.25
C LYS A 118 -8.29 -5.82 6.81
N LEU A 119 -7.30 -5.78 5.92
CA LEU A 119 -7.43 -6.41 4.60
C LEU A 119 -7.71 -7.92 4.72
N CYS A 120 -7.00 -8.64 5.59
CA CYS A 120 -7.27 -10.05 5.85
C CYS A 120 -8.69 -10.29 6.36
N GLU A 121 -9.20 -9.45 7.26
CA GLU A 121 -10.58 -9.52 7.75
C GLU A 121 -11.60 -9.38 6.60
N LEU A 122 -11.42 -8.40 5.71
CA LEU A 122 -12.28 -8.19 4.55
C LEU A 122 -12.24 -9.37 3.56
N MET A 123 -11.06 -9.97 3.35
CA MET A 123 -10.90 -11.16 2.52
C MET A 123 -11.60 -12.38 3.13
N VAL A 124 -11.42 -12.62 4.44
CA VAL A 124 -12.06 -13.73 5.16
C VAL A 124 -13.58 -13.57 5.19
N ARG A 125 -14.09 -12.33 5.40
CA ARG A 125 -15.53 -12.02 5.32
C ARG A 125 -16.14 -12.47 4.00
N SER A 126 -15.37 -12.43 2.92
CA SER A 126 -15.81 -12.69 1.55
C SER A 126 -15.44 -14.09 1.04
N GLU A 127 -14.83 -14.94 1.88
CA GLU A 127 -14.29 -16.25 1.49
C GLU A 127 -15.37 -17.20 0.92
N HIS A 128 -16.60 -17.09 1.45
CA HIS A 128 -17.77 -17.88 1.08
C HIS A 128 -18.40 -17.49 -0.26
N LEU A 129 -18.05 -16.32 -0.81
CA LEU A 129 -18.62 -15.83 -2.06
C LEU A 129 -18.08 -16.60 -3.28
N PRO A 130 -18.85 -16.70 -4.39
CA PRO A 130 -18.34 -17.18 -5.66
C PRO A 130 -17.12 -16.38 -6.13
N MET A 131 -16.19 -17.02 -6.84
CA MET A 131 -14.90 -16.41 -7.23
C MET A 131 -15.01 -15.06 -7.98
N LEU A 132 -16.05 -14.89 -8.80
CA LEU A 132 -16.29 -13.64 -9.55
C LEU A 132 -16.88 -12.52 -8.68
N GLU A 133 -17.53 -12.88 -7.58
CA GLU A 133 -18.14 -11.95 -6.61
C GLU A 133 -17.17 -11.59 -5.47
N LYS A 134 -16.05 -12.31 -5.36
CA LYS A 134 -14.98 -11.97 -4.40
C LYS A 134 -14.43 -10.58 -4.69
N PRO A 135 -14.18 -9.78 -3.66
CA PRO A 135 -13.73 -8.41 -3.85
C PRO A 135 -12.31 -8.36 -4.43
N LEU A 136 -12.02 -7.31 -5.18
CA LEU A 136 -10.64 -6.87 -5.40
C LEU A 136 -10.19 -6.03 -4.21
N CYS A 137 -9.20 -6.51 -3.47
CA CYS A 137 -8.60 -5.77 -2.37
C CYS A 137 -7.37 -4.99 -2.84
N PHE A 138 -7.30 -3.71 -2.52
CA PHE A 138 -6.15 -2.85 -2.75
C PHE A 138 -5.33 -2.68 -1.48
N PHE A 139 -4.02 -2.78 -1.63
CA PHE A 139 -3.01 -2.42 -0.66
C PHE A 139 -2.23 -1.22 -1.21
N ASP A 140 -2.22 -0.10 -0.49
CA ASP A 140 -1.45 1.08 -0.89
C ASP A 140 0.03 0.89 -0.55
N GLY A 141 0.82 0.55 -1.55
CA GLY A 141 2.24 0.27 -1.39
C GLY A 141 2.68 -1.06 -1.98
N SER A 142 3.92 -1.43 -1.62
CA SER A 142 4.61 -2.60 -2.15
C SER A 142 4.59 -3.75 -1.15
N PHE A 143 4.34 -4.97 -1.65
CA PHE A 143 4.61 -6.19 -0.91
C PHE A 143 6.12 -6.42 -0.75
N ILE A 144 6.93 -5.95 -1.70
CA ILE A 144 8.40 -6.04 -1.69
C ILE A 144 9.03 -4.99 -0.74
N ILE A 145 8.97 -5.29 0.56
CA ILE A 145 9.42 -4.41 1.66
C ILE A 145 10.94 -4.43 1.93
N SER A 146 11.77 -4.16 0.92
CA SER A 146 13.25 -4.17 1.04
C SER A 146 13.81 -3.33 2.20
N PHE A 147 13.11 -2.27 2.62
CA PHE A 147 13.50 -1.45 3.75
C PHE A 147 13.62 -2.24 5.07
N ALA A 148 12.86 -3.33 5.22
CA ALA A 148 12.90 -4.14 6.44
C ALA A 148 14.23 -4.89 6.59
N GLY A 149 15.00 -5.08 5.50
CA GLY A 149 16.37 -5.62 5.56
C GLY A 149 17.39 -4.65 6.16
N GLN A 150 17.06 -3.37 6.29
CA GLN A 150 17.89 -2.35 6.92
C GLN A 150 17.48 -2.09 8.38
N MET A 151 16.42 -2.76 8.85
CA MET A 151 15.88 -2.61 10.20
C MET A 151 16.43 -3.70 11.14
N ARG A 152 16.45 -3.39 12.44
CA ARG A 152 16.74 -4.41 13.46
C ARG A 152 15.68 -5.53 13.41
N PRO A 153 16.06 -6.80 13.70
CA PRO A 153 15.13 -7.93 13.61
C PRO A 153 13.82 -7.75 14.38
N ASN A 154 13.86 -7.16 15.57
CA ASN A 154 12.67 -6.89 16.40
C ASN A 154 11.64 -5.95 15.75
N LEU A 155 12.08 -5.04 14.87
CA LEU A 155 11.21 -4.15 14.09
C LEU A 155 10.87 -4.72 12.72
N ALA A 156 11.82 -5.41 12.07
CA ALA A 156 11.64 -5.98 10.74
C ALA A 156 10.66 -7.16 10.73
N THR A 157 10.77 -8.07 11.70
CA THR A 157 10.00 -9.33 11.72
C THR A 157 8.48 -9.12 11.69
N PRO A 158 7.90 -8.16 12.43
CA PRO A 158 6.46 -7.89 12.33
C PRO A 158 6.00 -7.39 10.94
N TYR A 159 6.77 -6.55 10.24
CA TYR A 159 6.47 -6.15 8.85
C TYR A 159 6.46 -7.36 7.91
N ILE A 160 7.51 -8.18 7.99
CA ILE A 160 7.67 -9.41 7.19
C ILE A 160 6.50 -10.36 7.45
N SER A 161 6.17 -10.60 8.72
CA SER A 161 5.07 -11.50 9.09
C SER A 161 3.72 -10.99 8.59
N ALA A 162 3.48 -9.66 8.66
CA ALA A 162 2.25 -9.07 8.16
C ALA A 162 2.08 -9.25 6.64
N ILE A 163 3.13 -9.06 5.83
CA ILE A 163 3.08 -9.30 4.39
C ILE A 163 2.88 -10.78 4.06
N ILE A 164 3.61 -11.69 4.73
CA ILE A 164 3.43 -13.13 4.54
C ILE A 164 1.98 -13.52 4.83
N GLN A 165 1.44 -13.11 5.98
CA GLN A 165 0.05 -13.39 6.35
C GLN A 165 -0.96 -12.79 5.37
N LEU A 166 -0.69 -11.60 4.84
CA LEU A 166 -1.56 -10.92 3.88
C LEU A 166 -1.63 -11.70 2.55
N LEU A 167 -0.48 -12.09 2.00
CA LEU A 167 -0.40 -12.88 0.76
C LEU A 167 -0.99 -14.28 0.93
N ASP A 168 -0.69 -14.94 2.05
CA ASP A 168 -1.28 -16.24 2.42
C ASP A 168 -2.81 -16.16 2.56
N CYS A 169 -3.31 -15.08 3.16
CA CYS A 169 -4.75 -14.85 3.30
C CYS A 169 -5.41 -14.68 1.93
N SER A 170 -4.82 -13.90 1.02
CA SER A 170 -5.30 -13.77 -0.36
C SER A 170 -5.32 -15.11 -1.07
N LYS A 171 -4.23 -15.89 -1.00
CA LYS A 171 -4.10 -17.22 -1.62
C LYS A 171 -5.12 -18.23 -1.08
N ARG A 172 -5.28 -18.29 0.24
CA ARG A 172 -6.22 -19.20 0.92
C ARG A 172 -7.66 -18.86 0.59
N THR A 173 -8.03 -17.58 0.73
CA THR A 173 -9.40 -17.13 0.49
C THR A 173 -9.72 -17.00 -1.00
N ARG A 174 -8.72 -17.09 -1.89
CA ARG A 174 -8.83 -16.83 -3.34
C ARG A 174 -9.44 -15.45 -3.64
N VAL A 175 -9.20 -14.48 -2.76
CA VAL A 175 -9.60 -13.08 -2.93
C VAL A 175 -8.44 -12.32 -3.57
N PRO A 176 -8.62 -11.72 -4.77
CA PRO A 176 -7.54 -11.02 -5.45
C PRO A 176 -7.08 -9.81 -4.63
N LEU A 177 -5.76 -9.69 -4.49
CA LEU A 177 -5.09 -8.62 -3.77
C LEU A 177 -4.10 -7.93 -4.71
N VAL A 178 -4.13 -6.60 -4.74
CA VAL A 178 -3.26 -5.77 -5.57
C VAL A 178 -2.53 -4.75 -4.71
N GLY A 179 -1.20 -4.77 -4.77
CA GLY A 179 -0.34 -3.69 -4.28
C GLY A 179 -0.23 -2.61 -5.34
N PHE A 180 -0.53 -1.36 -4.98
CA PHE A 180 -0.47 -0.22 -5.90
C PHE A 180 0.63 0.74 -5.45
N VAL A 181 1.55 1.08 -6.36
CA VAL A 181 2.66 2.01 -6.08
C VAL A 181 2.71 3.08 -7.18
N ASP A 182 2.22 4.29 -6.89
CA ASP A 182 2.18 5.40 -7.86
C ASP A 182 3.59 5.86 -8.30
N ASP A 183 4.47 6.18 -7.34
CA ASP A 183 5.85 6.61 -7.60
C ASP A 183 6.86 5.53 -7.20
N SER A 184 7.10 4.57 -8.09
CA SER A 184 8.02 3.46 -7.81
C SER A 184 9.48 3.82 -8.12
N HIS A 185 10.33 3.68 -7.11
CA HIS A 185 11.80 3.77 -7.25
C HIS A 185 12.49 2.39 -7.37
N SER A 186 11.72 1.33 -7.62
CA SER A 186 12.27 -0.02 -7.80
C SER A 186 13.19 -0.09 -9.02
N ARG A 187 14.15 -1.03 -8.99
CA ARG A 187 15.18 -1.22 -10.03
C ARG A 187 15.22 -2.65 -10.55
N ASP A 188 14.12 -3.39 -10.45
CA ASP A 188 14.10 -4.83 -10.72
C ASP A 188 14.31 -5.14 -12.21
N LEU A 189 13.77 -4.31 -13.11
CA LEU A 189 13.93 -4.43 -14.56
C LEU A 189 15.27 -3.88 -15.03
N VAL A 190 15.69 -2.72 -14.50
CA VAL A 190 17.02 -2.15 -14.80
C VAL A 190 18.12 -3.14 -14.38
N THR A 191 17.97 -3.78 -13.21
CA THR A 191 18.90 -4.81 -12.75
C THR A 191 18.88 -6.04 -13.67
N LEU A 192 17.69 -6.52 -14.07
CA LEU A 192 17.56 -7.61 -15.04
C LEU A 192 18.27 -7.30 -16.36
N ILE A 193 18.02 -6.12 -16.94
CA ILE A 193 18.66 -5.68 -18.19
C ILE A 193 20.18 -5.59 -18.01
N GLY A 194 20.64 -5.09 -16.87
CA GLY A 194 22.07 -5.01 -16.57
C GLY A 194 22.74 -6.39 -16.53
N HIS A 195 22.09 -7.40 -15.94
CA HIS A 195 22.58 -8.78 -15.95
C HIS A 195 22.63 -9.38 -17.36
N ILE A 196 21.60 -9.18 -18.17
CA ILE A 196 21.53 -9.70 -19.55
C ILE A 196 22.59 -9.02 -20.44
N THR A 197 22.74 -7.70 -20.33
CA THR A 197 23.64 -6.93 -21.19
C THR A 197 25.09 -6.89 -20.70
N GLN A 198 25.36 -7.45 -19.51
CA GLN A 198 26.64 -7.32 -18.80
C GLN A 198 27.08 -5.86 -18.63
N ARG A 199 26.10 -4.93 -18.59
CA ARG A 199 26.30 -3.50 -18.40
C ARG A 199 25.58 -3.07 -17.14
N HIS A 200 26.32 -2.99 -16.05
CA HIS A 200 25.81 -2.41 -14.83
C HIS A 200 25.88 -0.89 -14.97
N ASP A 201 24.78 -0.28 -15.39
CA ASP A 201 24.67 1.17 -15.47
C ASP A 201 24.90 1.78 -14.07
N GLY A 202 25.91 2.65 -13.96
CA GLY A 202 26.18 3.43 -12.74
C GLY A 202 25.15 4.54 -12.47
N ARG A 203 24.09 4.64 -13.29
CA ARG A 203 23.02 5.63 -13.12
C ARG A 203 21.99 5.11 -12.14
N ALA A 204 21.58 5.97 -11.20
CA ALA A 204 20.56 5.70 -10.18
C ALA A 204 19.11 5.79 -10.74
N THR A 205 18.87 5.38 -11.99
CA THR A 205 17.54 5.45 -12.60
C THR A 205 16.70 4.24 -12.18
N GLY A 206 15.47 4.51 -11.75
CA GLY A 206 14.45 3.49 -11.43
C GLY A 206 13.73 2.96 -12.67
N ASP A 207 13.09 1.80 -12.53
CA ASP A 207 12.32 1.15 -13.58
C ASP A 207 11.21 2.06 -14.13
N ALA A 208 10.42 2.70 -13.25
CA ALA A 208 9.33 3.58 -13.67
C ALA A 208 9.85 4.76 -14.52
N ALA A 209 10.96 5.37 -14.12
CA ALA A 209 11.58 6.45 -14.88
C ALA A 209 12.12 5.98 -16.24
N MET A 210 12.74 4.80 -16.30
CA MET A 210 13.18 4.18 -17.56
C MET A 210 11.98 3.90 -18.48
N LEU A 211 10.93 3.31 -17.94
CA LEU A 211 9.72 2.93 -18.68
C LEU A 211 8.88 4.14 -19.10
N HIS A 212 8.97 5.26 -18.39
CA HIS A 212 8.26 6.48 -18.75
C HIS A 212 8.60 6.94 -20.18
N GLY A 213 9.86 6.80 -20.61
CA GLY A 213 10.28 7.10 -21.98
C GLY A 213 10.15 5.95 -22.98
N HIS A 214 9.92 4.71 -22.51
CA HIS A 214 9.89 3.51 -23.35
C HIS A 214 8.48 3.01 -23.66
N LEU A 215 7.60 2.99 -22.66
CA LEU A 215 6.20 2.60 -22.85
C LEU A 215 5.45 3.69 -23.61
N PRO A 216 4.53 3.32 -24.52
CA PRO A 216 3.64 4.27 -25.17
C PRO A 216 2.94 5.18 -24.16
N ALA A 217 2.68 6.43 -24.57
CA ALA A 217 1.89 7.38 -23.78
C ALA A 217 0.40 7.01 -23.72
N THR A 218 -0.03 6.02 -24.51
CA THR A 218 -1.39 5.50 -24.52
C THR A 218 -1.78 5.00 -23.14
N TRP A 219 -2.91 5.48 -22.63
CA TRP A 219 -3.44 5.06 -21.34
C TRP A 219 -3.76 3.56 -21.31
N GLY A 220 -3.49 2.90 -20.19
CA GLY A 220 -3.87 1.51 -19.90
C GLY A 220 -2.86 0.46 -20.37
N VAL A 221 -1.87 0.83 -21.20
CA VAL A 221 -0.80 -0.09 -21.62
C VAL A 221 0.05 -0.47 -20.41
N ARG A 222 0.60 -1.68 -20.43
CA ARG A 222 1.42 -2.18 -19.32
C ARG A 222 2.62 -2.97 -19.82
N THR A 223 3.58 -3.20 -18.94
CA THR A 223 4.61 -4.22 -19.20
C THR A 223 4.03 -5.63 -19.02
N PRO A 224 4.74 -6.67 -19.50
CA PRO A 224 4.51 -8.02 -19.02
C PRO A 224 4.62 -8.10 -17.50
N PHE A 225 4.04 -9.14 -16.92
CA PHE A 225 4.34 -9.53 -15.56
C PHE A 225 5.77 -10.07 -15.46
N PHE A 226 6.42 -9.73 -14.35
CA PHE A 226 7.69 -10.29 -13.92
C PHE A 226 7.55 -10.84 -12.52
N ALA A 227 8.14 -11.99 -12.25
CA ALA A 227 8.27 -12.49 -10.88
C ALA A 227 9.36 -11.71 -10.16
N CYS A 228 9.12 -11.38 -8.89
CA CYS A 228 10.15 -10.74 -8.08
C CYS A 228 11.26 -11.75 -7.74
N ALA A 229 12.48 -11.33 -8.00
CA ALA A 229 13.71 -12.09 -7.74
C ALA A 229 14.78 -11.07 -7.37
N ARG A 230 14.49 -10.31 -6.32
CA ARG A 230 15.35 -9.24 -5.82
C ARG A 230 16.39 -9.84 -4.87
N GLU A 231 17.66 -9.52 -5.09
CA GLU A 231 18.77 -9.93 -4.23
C GLU A 231 19.16 -8.79 -3.26
N ASP A 232 18.43 -8.66 -2.15
CA ASP A 232 18.68 -7.66 -1.12
C ASP A 232 19.05 -8.30 0.24
N GLY A 233 19.11 -7.49 1.31
CA GLY A 233 19.44 -7.98 2.64
C GLY A 233 18.46 -9.05 3.15
N LEU A 234 17.17 -8.92 2.84
CA LEU A 234 16.17 -9.88 3.30
C LEU A 234 16.28 -11.20 2.56
N SER A 235 16.49 -11.18 1.25
CA SER A 235 16.63 -12.41 0.47
C SER A 235 17.92 -13.16 0.82
N LYS A 236 19.03 -12.44 1.08
CA LYS A 236 20.32 -13.03 1.50
C LYS A 236 20.26 -13.68 2.88
N GLU A 237 19.40 -13.15 3.76
CA GLU A 237 19.12 -13.72 5.08
C GLU A 237 18.01 -14.78 5.05
N GLU A 238 17.47 -15.15 3.89
CA GLU A 238 16.35 -16.08 3.72
C GLU A 238 15.06 -15.66 4.46
N ARG A 239 14.86 -14.35 4.64
CA ARG A 239 13.72 -13.75 5.36
C ARG A 239 12.65 -13.16 4.43
N ALA A 240 12.80 -13.32 3.11
CA ALA A 240 11.84 -12.84 2.11
C ALA A 240 11.26 -13.95 1.22
N PRO A 241 10.66 -15.03 1.78
CA PRO A 241 10.04 -16.08 0.97
C PRO A 241 8.88 -15.55 0.10
N PHE A 242 8.24 -14.45 0.53
CA PHE A 242 7.13 -13.81 -0.19
C PHE A 242 7.56 -13.08 -1.47
N TYR A 243 8.85 -12.80 -1.68
CA TYR A 243 9.31 -12.20 -2.93
C TYR A 243 9.00 -13.11 -4.12
N THR A 244 9.29 -14.40 -4.01
CA THR A 244 9.04 -15.36 -5.09
C THR A 244 7.54 -15.64 -5.31
N GLU A 245 6.69 -15.29 -4.35
CA GLU A 245 5.24 -15.39 -4.46
C GLU A 245 4.58 -14.11 -5.00
N THR A 246 5.37 -13.10 -5.37
CA THR A 246 4.88 -11.81 -5.87
C THR A 246 5.30 -11.59 -7.32
N VAL A 247 4.35 -11.24 -8.17
CA VAL A 247 4.60 -10.74 -9.52
C VAL A 247 4.26 -9.25 -9.60
N PHE A 248 4.92 -8.55 -10.52
CA PHE A 248 4.68 -7.12 -10.73
C PHE A 248 4.66 -6.75 -12.21
N THR A 249 3.97 -5.66 -12.53
CA THR A 249 3.94 -5.00 -13.84
C THR A 249 3.97 -3.48 -13.64
N TYR A 250 4.33 -2.73 -14.68
CA TYR A 250 4.19 -1.27 -14.70
C TYR A 250 3.10 -0.87 -15.68
N MET A 251 2.17 -0.03 -15.26
CA MET A 251 1.01 0.39 -16.04
C MET A 251 0.97 1.90 -16.26
N ARG A 252 0.72 2.32 -17.50
CA ARG A 252 0.51 3.72 -17.86
C ARG A 252 -0.90 4.15 -17.48
N LEU A 253 -1.05 4.90 -16.39
CA LEU A 253 -2.35 5.42 -15.94
C LEU A 253 -2.52 6.94 -16.13
N THR A 254 -1.44 7.63 -16.50
CA THR A 254 -1.45 9.05 -16.88
C THR A 254 -0.39 9.29 -17.96
N SER A 255 -0.56 10.31 -18.81
CA SER A 255 0.47 10.67 -19.81
C SER A 255 1.69 11.35 -19.19
N GLU A 256 1.46 12.18 -18.16
CA GLU A 256 2.47 13.09 -17.61
C GLU A 256 3.36 12.46 -16.53
N ARG A 257 2.94 11.37 -15.89
CA ARG A 257 3.72 10.71 -14.83
C ARG A 257 4.34 9.40 -15.30
N PRO A 258 5.40 8.92 -14.63
CA PRO A 258 5.87 7.54 -14.77
C PRO A 258 4.74 6.53 -14.58
N PRO A 259 4.83 5.34 -15.21
CA PRO A 259 3.84 4.29 -15.00
C PRO A 259 3.86 3.81 -13.54
N ALA A 260 2.67 3.57 -12.98
CA ALA A 260 2.51 3.02 -11.65
C ALA A 260 2.94 1.55 -11.64
N ARG A 261 3.54 1.10 -10.53
CA ARG A 261 3.88 -0.31 -10.33
C ARG A 261 2.72 -1.01 -9.64
N ILE A 262 2.27 -2.11 -10.24
CA ILE A 262 1.19 -2.95 -9.76
C ILE A 262 1.79 -4.28 -9.37
N GLU A 263 1.59 -4.69 -8.11
CA GLU A 263 2.05 -5.96 -7.56
C GLU A 263 0.85 -6.85 -7.26
N MET A 264 0.99 -8.16 -7.45
CA MET A 264 -0.05 -9.12 -7.11
C MET A 264 0.57 -10.46 -6.69
N PRO A 265 -0.12 -11.27 -5.87
CA PRO A 265 0.27 -12.65 -5.62
C PRO A 265 0.35 -13.46 -6.92
N ILE A 266 1.36 -14.30 -7.05
CA ILE A 266 1.61 -15.11 -8.26
C ILE A 266 0.44 -16.02 -8.63
N TRP A 267 -0.34 -16.48 -7.65
CA TRP A 267 -1.50 -17.34 -7.88
C TRP A 267 -2.55 -16.71 -8.80
N ILE A 268 -2.65 -15.36 -8.84
CA ILE A 268 -3.59 -14.65 -9.73
C ILE A 268 -3.18 -14.84 -11.20
N LEU A 269 -1.88 -14.83 -11.46
CA LEU A 269 -1.33 -15.09 -12.79
C LEU A 269 -1.50 -16.57 -13.16
N GLU A 270 -1.21 -17.49 -12.22
CA GLU A 270 -1.35 -18.94 -12.43
C GLU A 270 -2.80 -19.37 -12.68
N ASP A 271 -3.77 -18.74 -12.02
CA ASP A 271 -5.20 -18.96 -12.24
C ASP A 271 -5.72 -18.31 -13.55
N GLY A 272 -4.87 -17.61 -14.30
CA GLY A 272 -5.24 -16.96 -15.57
C GLY A 272 -6.17 -15.75 -15.40
N ARG A 273 -6.22 -15.15 -14.21
CA ARG A 273 -7.11 -14.02 -13.87
C ARG A 273 -6.44 -12.65 -13.98
N ALA A 274 -5.14 -12.60 -14.28
CA ALA A 274 -4.37 -11.37 -14.26
C ALA A 274 -5.00 -10.24 -15.08
N GLU A 275 -5.41 -10.47 -16.33
CA GLU A 275 -5.99 -9.40 -17.16
C GLU A 275 -7.36 -8.93 -16.65
N GLU A 276 -8.19 -9.83 -16.13
CA GLU A 276 -9.46 -9.48 -15.48
C GLU A 276 -9.22 -8.53 -14.29
N ILE A 277 -8.22 -8.83 -13.46
CA ILE A 277 -7.85 -7.97 -12.32
C ILE A 277 -7.25 -6.65 -12.80
N MET A 278 -6.42 -6.66 -13.86
CA MET A 278 -5.86 -5.43 -14.42
C MET A 278 -6.94 -4.51 -14.99
N ASP A 279 -8.02 -5.05 -15.56
CA ASP A 279 -9.16 -4.25 -16.01
C ASP A 279 -9.93 -3.61 -14.85
N LEU A 280 -10.06 -4.29 -13.71
CA LEU A 280 -10.62 -3.68 -12.50
C LEU A 280 -9.72 -2.55 -11.96
N VAL A 281 -8.41 -2.76 -11.93
CA VAL A 281 -7.43 -1.71 -11.53
C VAL A 281 -7.55 -0.50 -12.45
N ARG A 282 -7.57 -0.73 -13.76
CA ARG A 282 -7.79 0.31 -14.78
C ARG A 282 -9.10 1.05 -14.53
N ALA A 283 -10.20 0.34 -14.29
CA ALA A 283 -11.50 0.96 -14.07
C ALA A 283 -11.54 1.82 -12.81
N GLU A 284 -10.98 1.34 -11.69
CA GLU A 284 -10.82 2.15 -10.47
C GLU A 284 -9.98 3.40 -10.71
N CYS A 285 -8.92 3.30 -11.54
CA CYS A 285 -8.09 4.44 -11.91
C CYS A 285 -8.78 5.41 -12.88
N VAL A 286 -9.73 4.96 -13.70
CA VAL A 286 -10.58 5.88 -14.48
C VAL A 286 -11.48 6.69 -13.55
N VAL A 287 -12.02 6.07 -12.50
CA VAL A 287 -12.86 6.74 -11.50
C VAL A 287 -12.03 7.73 -10.67
N GLY A 288 -10.87 7.32 -10.17
CA GLY A 288 -9.96 8.15 -9.36
C GLY A 288 -8.91 8.93 -10.16
N ALA A 289 -9.17 9.19 -11.45
CA ALA A 289 -8.35 10.07 -12.30
C ALA A 289 -6.84 9.75 -12.36
N GLY A 290 -6.49 8.47 -12.46
CA GLY A 290 -5.12 7.97 -12.57
C GLY A 290 -4.64 7.20 -11.33
N TYR A 291 -5.41 7.22 -10.25
CA TYR A 291 -5.15 6.49 -9.01
C TYR A 291 -6.42 5.72 -8.60
N PRO A 292 -6.34 4.54 -7.94
CA PRO A 292 -7.54 3.79 -7.58
C PRO A 292 -8.44 4.57 -6.63
N TYR A 293 -9.69 4.81 -7.03
CA TYR A 293 -10.65 5.56 -6.23
C TYR A 293 -10.89 4.96 -4.84
N ALA A 294 -10.88 3.62 -4.74
CA ALA A 294 -11.01 2.95 -3.46
C ALA A 294 -9.88 3.32 -2.48
N ILE A 295 -8.63 3.40 -2.95
CA ILE A 295 -7.50 3.77 -2.09
C ILE A 295 -7.61 5.23 -1.67
N GLU A 296 -7.86 6.15 -2.61
CA GLU A 296 -8.07 7.57 -2.31
C GLU A 296 -9.17 7.78 -1.24
N THR A 297 -10.25 7.00 -1.34
CA THR A 297 -11.35 7.06 -0.38
C THR A 297 -10.94 6.52 1.00
N ALA A 298 -10.16 5.44 1.05
CA ALA A 298 -9.67 4.88 2.31
C ALA A 298 -8.67 5.82 3.00
N ASP A 299 -7.74 6.43 2.26
CA ASP A 299 -6.83 7.47 2.77
C ASP A 299 -7.63 8.62 3.39
N ALA A 300 -8.56 9.19 2.64
CA ALA A 300 -9.39 10.30 3.11
C ALA A 300 -10.18 9.99 4.39
N LEU A 301 -10.58 8.73 4.60
CA LEU A 301 -11.23 8.27 5.84
C LEU A 301 -10.23 8.08 6.99
N ALA A 302 -9.02 7.62 6.69
CA ALA A 302 -7.99 7.38 7.67
C ALA A 302 -7.40 8.68 8.24
N VAL A 303 -7.44 9.79 7.48
CA VAL A 303 -6.82 11.07 7.86
C VAL A 303 -7.21 11.53 9.28
N ILE A 304 -6.20 11.66 10.14
CA ILE A 304 -6.32 12.35 11.43
C ILE A 304 -5.90 13.82 11.24
N SER A 305 -6.89 14.71 11.15
CA SER A 305 -6.67 16.14 10.93
C SER A 305 -5.96 16.81 12.12
N GLN A 306 -5.43 18.02 11.90
CA GLN A 306 -4.86 18.81 13.01
C GLN A 306 -5.89 19.11 14.11
N GLN A 307 -7.17 19.28 13.75
CA GLN A 307 -8.24 19.50 14.73
C GLN A 307 -8.51 18.24 15.55
N ASP A 308 -8.49 17.07 14.92
CA ASP A 308 -8.67 15.80 15.62
C ASP A 308 -7.51 15.50 16.56
N ARG A 309 -6.27 15.82 16.16
CA ARG A 309 -5.10 15.76 17.06
C ARG A 309 -5.28 16.64 18.29
N GLN A 310 -5.78 17.86 18.13
CA GLN A 310 -6.04 18.77 19.25
C GLN A 310 -7.13 18.22 20.18
N ARG A 311 -8.21 17.67 19.62
CA ARG A 311 -9.29 17.02 20.38
C ARG A 311 -8.80 15.80 21.14
N PHE A 312 -8.00 14.94 20.50
CA PHE A 312 -7.39 13.77 21.12
C PHE A 312 -6.59 14.15 22.37
N TYR A 313 -5.68 15.13 22.27
CA TYR A 313 -4.89 15.56 23.43
C TYR A 313 -5.74 16.22 24.52
N ALA A 314 -6.81 16.94 24.16
CA ALA A 314 -7.73 17.52 25.14
C ALA A 314 -8.51 16.44 25.91
N LEU A 315 -8.97 15.39 25.22
CA LEU A 315 -9.61 14.23 25.86
C LEU A 315 -8.63 13.44 26.73
N PHE A 316 -7.40 13.26 26.26
CA PHE A 316 -6.37 12.60 27.04
C PHE A 316 -5.98 13.38 28.29
N GLU A 317 -5.92 14.72 28.22
CA GLU A 317 -5.68 15.58 29.39
C GLU A 317 -6.79 15.42 30.44
N GLN A 318 -8.06 15.36 30.02
CA GLN A 318 -9.19 15.08 30.93
C GLN A 318 -9.15 13.67 31.53
N PHE A 319 -8.67 12.68 30.77
CA PHE A 319 -8.46 11.33 31.26
C PHE A 319 -7.34 11.30 32.30
N ALA A 320 -6.19 11.89 31.98
CA ALA A 320 -5.04 11.96 32.87
C ALA A 320 -5.38 12.64 34.20
N GLN A 321 -6.13 13.74 34.17
CA GLN A 321 -6.62 14.40 35.38
C GLN A 321 -7.50 13.49 36.24
N ARG A 322 -8.40 12.71 35.62
CA ARG A 322 -9.28 11.75 36.33
C ARG A 322 -8.53 10.56 36.91
N GLN A 323 -7.40 10.18 36.31
CA GLN A 323 -6.58 9.04 36.73
C GLN A 323 -5.35 9.49 37.54
N GLU A 324 -5.24 10.77 37.90
CA GLU A 324 -4.11 11.35 38.64
C GLU A 324 -2.75 11.11 37.96
N ILE A 325 -2.74 11.06 36.62
CA ILE A 325 -1.53 10.95 35.80
C ILE A 325 -0.98 12.35 35.53
N ASP A 326 0.32 12.57 35.78
CA ASP A 326 1.00 13.83 35.50
C ASP A 326 1.21 14.05 33.99
N PHE A 327 0.19 14.60 33.34
CA PHE A 327 0.20 14.97 31.93
C PHE A 327 0.37 16.49 31.78
N THR A 328 1.62 16.92 31.58
CA THR A 328 1.97 18.33 31.42
C THR A 328 2.53 18.62 30.03
N ARG A 329 2.23 19.82 29.53
CA ARG A 329 2.89 20.35 28.34
C ARG A 329 4.30 20.83 28.68
N THR A 330 5.28 20.45 27.87
CA THR A 330 6.67 20.83 28.09
C THR A 330 6.88 22.33 27.84
N ARG A 331 7.74 22.98 28.64
CA ARG A 331 8.03 24.43 28.55
C ARG A 331 8.53 24.86 27.16
N LYS A 332 9.15 23.95 26.39
CA LYS A 332 9.64 24.22 25.02
C LYS A 332 8.51 24.38 24.00
N ALA A 333 7.39 23.68 24.15
CA ALA A 333 6.22 23.80 23.26
C ALA A 333 5.44 25.11 23.52
N ALA A 334 5.32 25.52 24.80
CA ALA A 334 4.70 26.78 25.19
C ALA A 334 5.38 28.00 24.56
N SER A 335 6.72 28.03 24.51
CA SER A 335 7.49 29.13 23.90
C SER A 335 7.37 29.24 22.39
N LYS A 336 7.06 28.16 21.66
CA LYS A 336 6.89 28.19 20.19
C LYS A 336 5.55 28.78 19.76
N ARG A 337 4.51 28.63 20.58
CA ARG A 337 3.16 29.12 20.28
C ARG A 337 2.98 30.61 20.58
N VAL A 338 3.76 31.15 21.53
CA VAL A 338 3.81 32.60 21.83
C VAL A 338 4.51 33.40 20.70
N ARG A 339 5.26 32.73 19.82
CA ARG A 339 5.97 33.37 18.68
C ARG A 339 5.20 33.29 17.35
N ARG A 340 4.01 32.68 17.30
CA ARG A 340 3.21 32.52 16.08
C ARG A 340 2.03 33.47 16.05
#